data_AF-A0A1W2H7T7-F1
#
_entry.id   AF-A0A1W2H7T7-F1
#
_cell.length_a   1.000
_cell.length_b   1.000
_cell.length_c   1.000
_cell.angle_alpha   90.00
_cell.angle_beta   90.00
_cell.angle_gamma   90.00
#
_symmetry.space_group_name_H-M   'P 1'
#
loop_
_entity.id
_entity.type
_entity.pdbx_description
1 polymer ?
#
loop_
_entity_poly.entity_id
_entity_poly.type
_entity_poly.pdbx_seq_one_letter_code
_entity_poly.pdbx_strand_id
1 'polypeptide(L)' 'MKFKPEQAHMLFIFSVSIMMTAVMSFAILLLRIGLKEDFFVIWISDFIVGCIFSLPAGFILVPLIKKWIDKRTAR' A
#
# COMPACT_ATOMS: atom_id res chain seq x y z
N MET A 1 6.98 13.85 21.10
CA MET A 1 5.65 14.34 20.70
C MET A 1 4.62 13.24 20.96
N LYS A 2 3.59 13.50 21.80
CA LYS A 2 2.53 12.51 22.09
C LYS A 2 1.51 12.55 20.93
N PHE A 3 1.55 11.57 20.03
CA PHE A 3 0.55 11.41 18.98
C PHE A 3 -0.80 11.01 19.59
N LYS A 4 -1.91 11.60 19.13
CA LYS A 4 -3.27 11.19 19.53
C LYS A 4 -3.55 9.75 19.03
N PRO A 5 -4.31 8.92 19.77
CA PRO A 5 -4.51 7.51 19.44
C PRO A 5 -5.18 7.26 18.08
N GLU A 6 -6.07 8.15 17.63
CA GLU A 6 -6.70 8.06 16.30
C GLU A 6 -5.71 8.32 15.15
N GLN A 7 -4.74 9.23 15.35
CA GLN A 7 -3.70 9.50 14.37
C GLN A 7 -2.72 8.34 14.28
N ALA A 8 -2.45 7.66 15.40
CA ALA A 8 -1.58 6.49 15.43
C ALA A 8 -2.14 5.33 14.60
N HIS A 9 -3.45 5.10 14.62
CA HIS A 9 -4.08 4.06 13.81
C HIS A 9 -4.02 4.36 12.30
N MET A 10 -4.30 5.62 11.90
CA MET A 10 -4.13 6.04 10.51
C MET A 10 -2.67 5.95 10.04
N LEU A 11 -1.72 6.41 10.87
CA LEU A 11 -0.29 6.29 10.59
C LEU A 11 0.14 4.84 10.46
N PHE A 12 -0.40 3.94 11.29
CA PHE A 12 -0.12 2.51 11.19
C PHE A 12 -0.59 1.93 9.86
N ILE A 13 -1.86 2.16 9.49
CA ILE A 13 -2.42 1.68 8.21
C ILE A 13 -1.64 2.24 7.02
N PHE A 14 -1.30 3.54 7.07
CA PHE A 14 -0.52 4.19 6.03
C PHE A 14 0.89 3.60 5.91
N SER A 15 1.57 3.38 7.05
CA SER A 15 2.90 2.78 7.09
C SER A 15 2.90 1.36 6.55
N VAL A 16 1.90 0.55 6.94
CA VAL A 16 1.73 -0.81 6.43
C VAL A 16 1.47 -0.81 4.94
N SER A 17 0.61 0.09 4.43
CA SER A 17 0.30 0.19 3.00
C SER A 17 1.54 0.56 2.18
N ILE A 18 2.36 1.48 2.68
CA ILE A 18 3.62 1.87 2.05
C ILE A 18 4.62 0.71 2.07
N MET A 19 4.84 0.08 3.24
CA MET A 19 5.78 -1.04 3.35
C MET A 19 5.37 -2.22 2.48
N MET A 20 4.09 -2.55 2.45
CA MET A 20 3.58 -3.66 1.63
C MET A 20 3.78 -3.36 0.14
N THR A 21 3.48 -2.14 -0.30
CA THR A 21 3.73 -1.70 -1.68
C THR A 21 5.21 -1.76 -2.02
N ALA A 22 6.08 -1.28 -1.12
CA ALA A 22 7.54 -1.32 -1.29
C ALA A 22 8.08 -2.75 -1.43
N VAL A 23 7.66 -3.64 -0.52
CA VAL A 23 8.12 -5.04 -0.50
C VAL A 23 7.62 -5.79 -1.72
N MET A 24 6.34 -5.61 -2.10
CA MET A 24 5.77 -6.29 -3.27
C MET A 24 6.40 -5.79 -4.56
N SER A 25 6.52 -4.47 -4.76
CA SER A 25 7.16 -3.92 -5.96
C SER A 25 8.63 -4.34 -6.05
N PHE A 26 9.34 -4.37 -4.92
CA PHE A 26 10.74 -4.80 -4.87
C PHE A 26 10.88 -6.28 -5.24
N ALA A 27 10.10 -7.15 -4.61
CA ALA A 27 10.17 -8.60 -4.84
C ALA A 27 9.78 -8.95 -6.28
N ILE A 28 8.70 -8.37 -6.81
CA ILE A 28 8.26 -8.61 -8.20
C ILE A 28 9.33 -8.16 -9.19
N LEU A 29 9.88 -6.96 -9.00
CA LEU A 29 10.90 -6.43 -9.89
C LEU A 29 12.18 -7.29 -9.83
N LEU A 30 12.56 -7.74 -8.62
CA LEU A 30 13.76 -8.54 -8.39
C LEU A 30 13.66 -9.88 -9.10
N LEU A 31 12.49 -10.52 -9.03
CA LEU A 31 12.22 -11.77 -9.72
C LEU A 31 12.16 -11.61 -11.24
N ARG A 32 11.71 -10.45 -11.74
CA ARG A 32 11.45 -10.24 -13.16
C ARG A 32 12.67 -9.81 -13.96
N ILE A 33 13.51 -8.96 -13.40
CA ILE A 33 14.63 -8.32 -14.11
C ILE A 33 15.98 -8.73 -13.51
N GLY A 34 15.99 -9.27 -12.29
CA GLY A 34 17.19 -9.48 -11.51
C GLY A 34 17.79 -8.16 -11.00
N LEU A 35 18.91 -8.26 -10.30
CA LEU A 35 19.61 -7.12 -9.70
C LEU A 35 20.55 -6.48 -10.75
N LYS A 36 19.96 -5.85 -11.77
CA LYS A 36 20.68 -5.08 -12.81
C LYS A 36 20.92 -3.63 -12.38
N GLU A 37 21.77 -2.91 -13.10
CA GLU A 37 22.15 -1.51 -12.79
C GLU A 37 20.94 -0.56 -12.72
N ASP A 38 19.93 -0.76 -13.57
CA ASP A 38 18.71 0.07 -13.59
C ASP A 38 17.66 -0.33 -12.54
N PHE A 39 17.91 -1.39 -11.77
CA PHE A 39 16.93 -2.00 -10.86
C PHE A 39 16.35 -0.98 -9.87
N PHE A 40 17.22 -0.20 -9.21
CA PHE A 40 16.78 0.77 -8.21
C PHE A 40 16.03 1.95 -8.83
N VAL A 41 16.40 2.37 -10.05
CA VAL A 41 15.72 3.47 -10.76
C VAL A 41 14.31 3.06 -11.14
N ILE A 42 14.16 1.87 -11.70
CA ILE A 42 12.85 1.31 -12.08
C ILE A 42 12.02 1.03 -10.82
N TRP A 43 12.63 0.48 -9.77
CA TRP A 43 11.95 0.19 -8.52
C TRP A 43 11.39 1.44 -7.84
N ILE A 44 12.20 2.51 -7.72
CA ILE A 44 11.73 3.76 -7.11
C ILE A 44 10.60 4.37 -7.95
N SER A 45 10.72 4.33 -9.29
CA SER A 45 9.65 4.80 -10.18
C SER A 45 8.35 4.02 -9.95
N ASP A 46 8.39 2.69 -9.99
CA ASP A 46 7.22 1.83 -9.77
C ASP A 46 6.66 1.96 -8.35
N PHE A 47 7.52 2.16 -7.36
CA PHE A 47 7.12 2.38 -5.97
C PHE A 47 6.38 3.71 -5.78
N ILE A 48 6.88 4.80 -6.37
CA ILE A 48 6.22 6.12 -6.30
C ILE A 48 4.86 6.06 -6.99
N VAL A 49 4.81 5.49 -8.19
CA VAL A 49 3.55 5.27 -8.92
C VAL A 49 2.60 4.42 -8.08
N GLY A 50 3.06 3.28 -7.56
CA GLY A 50 2.29 2.39 -6.70
C GLY A 50 1.76 3.08 -5.44
N CYS A 51 2.54 3.95 -4.79
CA CYS A 51 2.09 4.74 -3.64
C CYS A 51 1.01 5.76 -4.02
N ILE A 52 1.19 6.47 -5.14
CA ILE A 52 0.22 7.46 -5.61
C ILE A 52 -1.14 6.81 -5.92
N PHE A 53 -1.14 5.59 -6.46
CA PHE A 53 -2.38 4.87 -6.74
C PHE A 53 -2.95 4.13 -5.52
N SER A 54 -2.12 3.59 -4.62
CA SER A 54 -2.58 2.80 -3.48
C SER A 54 -3.31 3.64 -2.43
N LEU A 55 -2.94 4.90 -2.24
CA LEU A 55 -3.60 5.81 -1.29
C LEU A 55 -5.07 6.12 -1.67
N PRO A 56 -5.38 6.65 -2.87
CA PRO A 56 -6.77 6.87 -3.29
C PRO A 56 -7.52 5.54 -3.44
N ALA A 57 -6.87 4.50 -3.93
CA ALA A 57 -7.48 3.17 -4.02
C ALA A 57 -7.88 2.65 -2.64
N GLY A 58 -7.01 2.74 -1.63
CA GLY A 58 -7.31 2.35 -0.25
C GLY A 58 -8.46 3.16 0.34
N PHE A 59 -8.48 4.47 0.14
CA PHE A 59 -9.56 5.33 0.64
C PHE A 59 -10.93 5.00 0.03
N ILE A 60 -10.98 4.58 -1.24
CA ILE A 60 -12.22 4.24 -1.94
C ILE A 60 -12.60 2.76 -1.71
N LEU A 61 -11.65 1.84 -1.84
CA LEU A 61 -11.89 0.40 -1.77
C LEU A 61 -12.18 -0.05 -0.34
N VAL A 62 -11.52 0.48 0.68
CA VAL A 62 -11.75 0.08 2.08
C VAL A 62 -13.22 0.23 2.49
N PRO A 63 -13.88 1.41 2.35
CA PRO A 63 -15.29 1.54 2.70
C PRO A 63 -16.20 0.76 1.75
N LEU A 64 -15.82 0.60 0.48
CA LEU A 64 -16.61 -0.15 -0.50
C LEU A 64 -16.63 -1.66 -0.18
N ILE A 65 -15.46 -2.23 0.12
CA ILE A 65 -15.31 -3.63 0.56
C ILE A 65 -16.01 -3.82 1.90
N LYS A 66 -15.86 -2.89 2.85
CA LYS A 66 -16.57 -2.95 4.14
C LYS A 66 -18.09 -3.02 3.94
N LYS A 67 -18.66 -2.13 3.11
CA LYS A 67 -20.10 -2.18 2.77
C LYS A 67 -20.51 -3.50 2.12
N TRP A 68 -19.66 -4.05 1.26
CA TRP A 68 -19.91 -5.34 0.60
C TRP A 68 -19.90 -6.52 1.57
N ILE A 69 -18.94 -6.55 2.50
CA ILE A 69 -18.82 -7.57 3.54
C ILE A 69 -19.98 -7.44 4.52
N ASP A 70 -20.30 -6.23 4.98
CA ASP A 70 -21.41 -5.98 5.91
C ASP A 70 -22.74 -6.40 5.27
N LYS A 71 -22.96 -6.11 3.98
CA LYS A 71 -24.15 -6.55 3.25
C LYS A 71 -24.29 -8.07 3.15
N ARG A 72 -23.18 -8.82 3.11
CA ARG A 72 -23.19 -10.30 3.05
C ARG A 72 -23.16 -10.97 4.41
N THR A 73 -22.58 -10.31 5.42
CA THR A 73 -22.38 -10.87 6.77
C THR A 73 -23.47 -10.44 7.74
N ALA A 74 -24.23 -9.39 7.43
CA ALA A 74 -25.46 -9.07 8.13
C ALA A 74 -26.48 -10.19 7.91
N ARG A 75 -26.49 -11.13 8.86
CA ARG A 75 -27.72 -11.79 9.32
C ARG A 75 -28.59 -10.78 10.04
#